data_AF-A0A1Y0M575-F1
#
_entry.id   AF-A0A1Y0M575-F1
#
_cell.length_a   1.000
_cell.length_b   1.000
_cell.length_c   1.000
_cell.angle_alpha   90.00
_cell.angle_beta   90.00
_cell.angle_gamma   90.00
#
_symmetry.space_group_name_H-M   'P 1'
#
loop_
_entity.id
_entity.type
_entity.pdbx_description
1 polymer ?
#
loop_
_entity_poly.entity_id
_entity_poly.type
_entity_poly.pdbx_seq_one_letter_code
_entity_poly.pdbx_strand_id
1 'polypeptide(L)'
;MQNSDGIIIILSYPDTIVRPAYWELSSKIWPLVGIGSKHGVQAGHAALLLIKKEHSEINYFDFGRYITTYGNGRVRCKETDPDIFISIKAEFEKGKLINLKEILLWVENYPEKTHGDGRLIASIHDEIDYNKAHNFIHQLIDKKEIPYGVFIKNGTNCARFVADTIIASSVNRKIVKQFKKSNLLTPSPIGNVIKGSTNNNIYTIYNQKFNDYKNRSIVKEYSAFFLNKFEGEPNLIGTELPNKKAFELENGTWLGGIGSGAWFKIEEQIKTETYKVSRYNTQGIKDFEANFTIDKTCFNHQNEHQFLHPTNCKEAIVNQNNKVYNLQISDK
;
A
#
# COMPACT_ATOMS: atom_id res chain seq x y z
N MET A 1 -8.20 29.31 8.89
CA MET A 1 -7.59 28.74 10.12
C MET A 1 -6.86 27.46 9.74
N GLN A 2 -5.68 27.19 10.30
CA GLN A 2 -5.04 25.88 10.13
C GLN A 2 -5.79 24.88 11.01
N ASN A 3 -6.42 23.88 10.41
CA ASN A 3 -7.13 22.84 11.13
C ASN A 3 -6.15 21.70 11.47
N SER A 4 -6.13 21.27 12.72
CA SER A 4 -5.25 20.21 13.23
C SER A 4 -6.10 19.10 13.85
N ASP A 5 -6.95 18.52 13.01
CA ASP A 5 -8.00 17.58 13.37
C ASP A 5 -7.72 16.14 12.93
N GLY A 6 -6.54 15.86 12.38
CA GLY A 6 -6.12 14.52 11.99
C GLY A 6 -4.92 14.00 12.77
N ILE A 7 -4.68 12.69 12.64
CA ILE A 7 -3.49 11.98 13.08
C ILE A 7 -3.01 11.10 11.93
N ILE A 8 -1.71 11.13 11.67
CA ILE A 8 -1.01 10.12 10.88
C ILE A 8 -0.16 9.27 11.83
N ILE A 9 -0.44 7.96 11.88
CA ILE A 9 0.49 6.99 12.47
C ILE A 9 1.39 6.53 11.32
N ILE A 10 2.67 6.86 11.42
CA ILE A 10 3.68 6.57 10.39
C ILE A 10 4.23 5.18 10.66
N LEU A 11 4.13 4.26 9.70
CA LEU A 11 4.57 2.88 9.82
C LEU A 11 5.80 2.62 8.95
N SER A 12 6.79 1.94 9.50
CA SER A 12 8.00 1.50 8.79
C SER A 12 8.32 0.05 9.15
N TYR A 13 8.56 -0.76 8.13
CA TYR A 13 9.07 -2.12 8.25
C TYR A 13 10.48 -2.16 7.63
N PRO A 14 11.53 -1.77 8.36
CA PRO A 14 12.89 -1.68 7.79
C PRO A 14 13.48 -3.03 7.40
N ASP A 15 12.92 -4.12 7.92
CA ASP A 15 13.42 -5.47 7.70
C ASP A 15 12.89 -6.10 6.41
N THR A 16 11.86 -5.50 5.80
CA THR A 16 11.23 -6.03 4.59
C THR A 16 12.19 -6.01 3.41
N ILE A 17 12.37 -7.18 2.81
CA ILE A 17 13.14 -7.38 1.59
C ILE A 17 12.20 -7.17 0.41
N VAL A 18 12.57 -6.28 -0.50
CA VAL A 18 11.77 -5.95 -1.68
C VAL A 18 12.51 -6.27 -2.96
N ARG A 19 11.76 -6.59 -4.00
CA ARG A 19 12.32 -6.69 -5.35
C ARG A 19 12.69 -5.31 -5.88
N PRO A 20 13.87 -5.12 -6.50
CA PRO A 20 14.25 -3.82 -7.03
C PRO A 20 13.27 -3.29 -8.09
N ALA A 21 13.27 -1.98 -8.32
CA ALA A 21 12.62 -1.39 -9.49
C ALA A 21 13.47 -1.71 -10.73
N TYR A 22 13.27 -2.88 -11.33
CA TYR A 22 14.13 -3.43 -12.39
C TYR A 22 14.29 -2.53 -13.63
N TRP A 23 13.35 -1.62 -13.83
CA TRP A 23 13.35 -0.62 -14.91
C TRP A 23 14.25 0.59 -14.61
N GLU A 24 14.70 0.78 -13.37
CA GLU A 24 15.65 1.84 -13.04
C GLU A 24 17.10 1.37 -13.23
N LEU A 25 17.91 2.21 -13.88
CA LEU A 25 19.35 1.95 -14.05
C LEU A 25 20.05 1.76 -12.70
N SER A 26 19.64 2.52 -11.67
CA SER A 26 20.23 2.40 -10.33
C SER A 26 20.08 1.00 -9.74
N SER A 27 18.98 0.28 -10.04
CA SER A 27 18.77 -1.07 -9.51
C SER A 27 19.79 -2.09 -10.01
N LYS A 28 20.42 -1.81 -11.16
CA LYS A 28 21.47 -2.65 -11.75
C LYS A 28 22.85 -2.32 -11.18
N ILE A 29 23.01 -1.12 -10.62
CA ILE A 29 24.28 -0.63 -10.05
C ILE A 29 24.40 -1.03 -8.58
N TRP A 30 23.32 -0.98 -7.81
CA TRP A 30 23.35 -1.28 -6.36
C TRP A 30 24.02 -2.61 -5.99
N PRO A 31 23.75 -3.73 -6.70
CA PRO A 31 24.42 -4.99 -6.38
C PRO A 31 25.93 -4.96 -6.65
N LEU A 32 26.39 -4.17 -7.63
CA LEU A 32 27.82 -4.02 -7.97
C LEU A 32 28.60 -3.26 -6.89
N VAL A 33 27.92 -2.40 -6.13
CA VAL A 33 28.50 -1.65 -4.99
C VAL A 33 28.19 -2.30 -3.64
N GLY A 34 27.73 -3.55 -3.64
CA GLY A 34 27.51 -4.35 -2.44
C GLY A 34 26.17 -4.13 -1.73
N ILE A 35 25.23 -3.38 -2.32
CA ILE A 35 23.89 -3.16 -1.77
C ILE A 35 22.92 -4.19 -2.35
N GLY A 36 22.44 -5.09 -1.50
CA GLY A 36 21.46 -6.12 -1.86
C GLY A 36 21.99 -7.10 -2.92
N SER A 37 21.08 -7.65 -3.72
CA SER A 37 21.35 -8.55 -4.82
C SER A 37 20.57 -8.16 -6.07
N LYS A 38 20.79 -8.90 -7.18
CA LYS A 38 20.07 -8.70 -8.45
C LYS A 38 18.54 -8.74 -8.26
N HIS A 39 18.05 -9.51 -7.29
CA HIS A 39 16.62 -9.77 -7.12
C HIS A 39 16.05 -9.34 -5.76
N GLY A 40 16.87 -8.94 -4.80
CA GLY A 40 16.40 -8.52 -3.47
C GLY A 40 17.20 -7.36 -2.90
N VAL A 41 16.51 -6.43 -2.25
CA VAL A 41 17.13 -5.36 -1.46
C VAL A 41 16.31 -5.13 -0.20
N GLN A 42 16.99 -5.01 0.95
CA GLN A 42 16.34 -4.63 2.20
C GLN A 42 16.16 -3.11 2.25
N ALA A 43 15.22 -2.60 1.45
CA ALA A 43 14.86 -1.18 1.43
C ALA A 43 13.76 -0.85 2.46
N GLY A 44 13.07 -1.88 2.96
CA GLY A 44 11.93 -1.78 3.85
C GLY A 44 10.61 -1.43 3.15
N HIS A 45 9.53 -1.44 3.92
CA HIS A 45 8.20 -1.00 3.50
C HIS A 45 7.71 0.16 4.38
N ALA A 46 6.87 1.03 3.82
CA ALA A 46 6.29 2.17 4.53
C ALA A 46 4.80 2.26 4.23
N ALA A 47 4.03 2.52 5.27
CA ALA A 47 2.59 2.70 5.23
C ALA A 47 2.17 3.78 6.23
N LEU A 48 0.89 4.14 6.22
CA LEU A 48 0.35 5.04 7.23
C LEU A 48 -1.06 4.62 7.66
N LEU A 49 -1.40 4.97 8.89
CA LEU A 49 -2.79 5.01 9.34
C LEU A 49 -3.23 6.48 9.38
N LEU A 50 -4.39 6.78 8.81
CA LEU A 50 -5.01 8.09 8.87
C LEU A 50 -6.26 8.02 9.76
N ILE A 51 -6.29 8.87 10.80
CA ILE A 51 -7.34 8.90 11.80
C ILE A 51 -7.83 10.34 11.94
N LYS A 52 -9.14 10.56 11.96
CA LYS A 52 -9.73 11.85 12.31
C LYS A 52 -9.89 11.90 13.83
N LYS A 53 -9.44 12.97 14.48
CA LYS A 53 -9.56 13.12 15.94
C LYS A 53 -11.03 13.02 16.35
N GLU A 54 -11.27 12.39 17.50
CA GLU A 54 -12.61 12.13 18.04
C GLU A 54 -13.50 11.23 17.16
N HIS A 55 -12.94 10.54 16.17
CA HIS A 55 -13.65 9.53 15.36
C HIS A 55 -12.97 8.17 15.53
N SER A 56 -13.76 7.11 15.64
CA SER A 56 -13.24 5.77 15.94
C SER A 56 -12.56 5.07 14.76
N GLU A 57 -12.72 5.60 13.54
CA GLU A 57 -12.27 4.92 12.33
C GLU A 57 -10.77 5.11 12.07
N ILE A 58 -10.10 4.00 11.72
CA ILE A 58 -8.70 3.96 11.33
C ILE A 58 -8.62 3.52 9.87
N ASN A 59 -8.09 4.39 9.00
CA ASN A 59 -7.92 4.07 7.59
C ASN A 59 -6.44 3.75 7.31
N TYR A 60 -6.17 2.52 6.90
CA TYR A 60 -4.83 2.09 6.45
C TYR A 60 -4.62 2.46 4.99
N PHE A 61 -3.43 2.98 4.68
CA PHE A 61 -2.98 3.24 3.32
C PHE A 61 -1.51 2.87 3.14
N ASP A 62 -1.21 2.24 2.01
CA ASP A 62 0.16 2.08 1.52
C ASP A 62 0.22 2.30 0.01
N PHE A 63 1.45 2.38 -0.50
CA PHE A 63 1.72 2.44 -1.93
C PHE A 63 2.71 1.36 -2.32
N GLY A 64 2.36 0.59 -3.35
CA GLY A 64 3.18 -0.51 -3.82
C GLY A 64 2.70 -1.08 -5.14
N ARG A 65 3.29 -2.20 -5.54
CA ARG A 65 3.11 -2.79 -6.88
C ARG A 65 2.06 -3.91 -6.85
N TYR A 66 0.89 -3.60 -6.30
CA TYR A 66 -0.16 -4.56 -5.95
C TYR A 66 -1.17 -4.71 -7.09
N ILE A 67 -1.21 -5.83 -7.80
CA ILE A 67 -2.14 -6.02 -8.94
C ILE A 67 -2.06 -4.81 -9.89
N THR A 68 -0.86 -4.53 -10.41
CA THR A 68 -0.60 -3.38 -11.31
C THR A 68 0.18 -3.81 -12.54
N THR A 69 0.10 -3.01 -13.60
CA THR A 69 0.97 -3.16 -14.77
C THR A 69 2.45 -3.01 -14.38
N TYR A 70 3.32 -3.61 -15.20
CA TYR A 70 4.76 -3.59 -14.96
C TYR A 70 5.31 -2.16 -14.99
N GLY A 71 6.16 -1.80 -14.01
CA GLY A 71 6.72 -0.46 -13.86
C GLY A 71 5.87 0.51 -13.04
N ASN A 72 4.62 0.15 -12.75
CA ASN A 72 3.69 0.97 -11.98
C ASN A 72 3.43 0.41 -10.58
N GLY A 73 2.90 1.26 -9.72
CA GLY A 73 2.31 0.93 -8.44
C GLY A 73 1.04 1.74 -8.21
N ARG A 74 0.32 1.44 -7.13
CA ARG A 74 -0.92 2.11 -6.75
C ARG A 74 -1.03 2.25 -5.24
N VAL A 75 -1.91 3.15 -4.83
CA VAL A 75 -2.34 3.26 -3.43
C VAL A 75 -3.40 2.20 -3.16
N ARG A 76 -3.33 1.55 -1.99
CA ARG A 76 -4.41 0.70 -1.48
C ARG A 76 -5.20 1.42 -0.40
N CYS A 77 -6.51 1.22 -0.40
CA CYS A 77 -7.44 1.62 0.67
C CYS A 77 -8.51 0.53 0.86
N LYS A 78 -9.29 0.61 1.94
CA LYS A 78 -10.32 -0.42 2.24
C LYS A 78 -11.39 -0.55 1.13
N GLU A 79 -11.63 0.49 0.34
CA GLU A 79 -12.58 0.48 -0.77
C GLU A 79 -12.05 -0.29 -1.99
N THR A 80 -10.76 -0.14 -2.31
CA THR A 80 -10.14 -0.85 -3.44
C THR A 80 -9.60 -2.23 -3.05
N ASP A 81 -9.31 -2.42 -1.77
CA ASP A 81 -8.67 -3.59 -1.15
C ASP A 81 -9.32 -3.86 0.22
N PRO A 82 -10.49 -4.52 0.28
CA PRO A 82 -11.22 -4.73 1.53
C PRO A 82 -10.46 -5.57 2.57
N ASP A 83 -9.47 -6.35 2.13
CA ASP A 83 -8.58 -7.14 2.97
C ASP A 83 -7.74 -6.30 3.94
N ILE A 84 -7.47 -5.02 3.64
CA ILE A 84 -6.69 -4.12 4.51
C ILE A 84 -7.54 -3.36 5.55
N PHE A 85 -8.82 -3.71 5.69
CA PHE A 85 -9.70 -3.11 6.71
C PHE A 85 -9.15 -3.32 8.14
N ILE A 86 -9.11 -2.23 8.90
CA ILE A 86 -8.68 -2.21 10.31
C ILE A 86 -9.92 -2.30 11.21
N SER A 87 -10.04 -3.39 11.98
CA SER A 87 -11.22 -3.63 12.83
C SER A 87 -11.13 -3.02 14.22
N ILE A 88 -9.91 -2.79 14.73
CA ILE A 88 -9.72 -2.06 15.99
C ILE A 88 -10.09 -0.59 15.83
N LYS A 89 -10.72 -0.02 16.85
CA LYS A 89 -11.19 1.37 16.87
C LYS A 89 -10.16 2.29 17.51
N ALA A 90 -10.06 3.51 17.02
CA ALA A 90 -9.32 4.57 17.70
C ALA A 90 -10.11 5.08 18.91
N GLU A 91 -9.44 5.21 20.04
CA GLU A 91 -10.02 5.73 21.29
C GLU A 91 -9.36 7.04 21.68
N PHE A 92 -10.18 8.00 22.11
CA PHE A 92 -9.74 9.36 22.41
C PHE A 92 -10.13 9.77 23.83
N GLU A 93 -9.21 10.48 24.49
CA GLU A 93 -9.50 11.24 25.69
C GLU A 93 -8.97 12.67 25.52
N LYS A 94 -9.87 13.66 25.61
CA LYS A 94 -9.53 15.10 25.51
C LYS A 94 -8.67 15.43 24.28
N GLY A 95 -9.01 14.91 23.10
CA GLY A 95 -8.26 15.17 21.86
C GLY A 95 -7.05 14.27 21.62
N LYS A 96 -6.69 13.39 22.57
CA LYS A 96 -5.50 12.54 22.48
C LYS A 96 -5.88 11.08 22.23
N LEU A 97 -5.18 10.44 21.29
CA LEU A 97 -5.30 9.01 21.04
C LEU A 97 -4.71 8.23 22.23
N ILE A 98 -5.53 7.42 22.92
CA ILE A 98 -5.11 6.73 24.15
C ILE A 98 -4.69 5.28 23.94
N ASN A 99 -5.13 4.65 22.85
CA ASN A 99 -4.91 3.21 22.60
C ASN A 99 -3.89 2.93 21.47
N LEU A 100 -2.90 3.82 21.27
CA LEU A 100 -1.84 3.64 20.26
C LEU A 100 -1.16 2.27 20.35
N LYS A 101 -0.85 1.82 21.57
CA LYS A 101 -0.19 0.53 21.80
C LYS A 101 -1.00 -0.63 21.22
N GLU A 102 -2.31 -0.62 21.45
CA GLU A 102 -3.22 -1.67 20.98
C GLU A 102 -3.33 -1.65 19.45
N ILE A 103 -3.43 -0.45 18.86
CA ILE A 103 -3.44 -0.28 17.40
C ILE A 103 -2.16 -0.86 16.78
N LEU A 104 -0.99 -0.55 17.33
CA LEU A 104 0.28 -1.02 16.77
C LEU A 104 0.50 -2.53 16.96
N LEU A 105 0.03 -3.11 18.06
CA LEU A 105 0.02 -4.57 18.26
C LEU A 105 -0.97 -5.27 17.32
N TRP A 106 -2.11 -4.66 17.05
CA TRP A 106 -3.04 -5.15 16.03
C TRP A 106 -2.38 -5.15 14.66
N VAL A 107 -1.76 -4.04 14.25
CA VAL A 107 -1.10 -3.92 12.94
C VAL A 107 0.01 -4.97 12.75
N GLU A 108 0.82 -5.25 13.77
CA GLU A 108 1.88 -6.26 13.69
C GLU A 108 1.35 -7.69 13.59
N ASN A 109 0.16 -7.95 14.14
CA ASN A 109 -0.50 -9.26 14.09
C ASN A 109 -1.09 -9.62 12.72
N TYR A 110 -1.19 -8.67 11.78
CA TYR A 110 -1.77 -8.90 10.45
C TYR A 110 -0.78 -8.52 9.32
N PRO A 111 0.40 -9.16 9.25
CA PRO A 111 1.40 -8.89 8.20
C PRO A 111 0.88 -9.21 6.79
N GLU A 112 -0.06 -10.16 6.66
CA GLU A 112 -0.68 -10.52 5.38
C GLU A 112 -1.53 -9.39 4.79
N LYS A 113 -2.03 -8.47 5.63
CA LYS A 113 -2.76 -7.27 5.19
C LYS A 113 -1.80 -6.14 4.82
N THR A 114 -0.78 -5.95 5.65
CA THR A 114 0.10 -4.78 5.58
C THR A 114 1.29 -4.96 4.64
N HIS A 115 1.58 -6.20 4.22
CA HIS A 115 2.80 -6.55 3.49
C HIS A 115 4.08 -6.08 4.20
N GLY A 116 4.00 -5.91 5.52
CA GLY A 116 5.10 -5.51 6.37
C GLY A 116 5.69 -6.70 7.10
N ASP A 117 6.89 -7.12 6.68
CA ASP A 117 7.62 -8.20 7.34
C ASP A 117 8.66 -7.67 8.33
N GLY A 118 8.85 -8.40 9.43
CA GLY A 118 9.86 -8.12 10.46
C GLY A 118 9.42 -7.07 11.47
N ARG A 119 10.35 -6.26 11.97
CA ARG A 119 10.04 -5.26 13.00
C ARG A 119 9.13 -4.17 12.43
N LEU A 120 8.07 -3.84 13.15
CA LEU A 120 7.33 -2.60 12.95
C LEU A 120 8.01 -1.49 13.76
N ILE A 121 8.32 -0.37 13.13
CA ILE A 121 8.77 0.87 13.78
C ILE A 121 7.77 1.96 13.44
N ALA A 122 7.25 2.64 14.46
CA ALA A 122 6.17 3.60 14.28
C ALA A 122 6.32 4.87 15.11
N SER A 123 5.71 5.96 14.63
CA SER A 123 5.60 7.24 15.34
C SER A 123 4.28 7.93 15.00
N ILE A 124 3.91 8.95 15.76
CA ILE A 124 2.69 9.75 15.55
C ILE A 124 3.05 11.14 15.02
N HIS A 125 2.28 11.58 14.03
CA HIS A 125 2.15 12.98 13.62
C HIS A 125 0.70 13.45 13.84
N ASP A 126 0.45 14.22 14.90
CA ASP A 126 -0.88 14.69 15.29
C ASP A 126 -1.13 16.19 15.01
N GLU A 127 -0.24 16.81 14.24
CA GLU A 127 -0.36 18.20 13.77
C GLU A 127 -0.67 18.25 12.26
N ILE A 128 -1.78 17.62 11.85
CA ILE A 128 -2.22 17.55 10.44
C ILE A 128 -3.69 17.97 10.24
N ASP A 129 -3.97 18.48 9.04
CA ASP A 129 -5.31 18.69 8.50
C ASP A 129 -5.80 17.38 7.86
N TYR A 130 -6.82 16.73 8.45
CA TYR A 130 -7.30 15.42 8.02
C TYR A 130 -7.76 15.44 6.55
N ASN A 131 -8.54 16.45 6.17
CA ASN A 131 -9.12 16.54 4.83
C ASN A 131 -8.03 16.73 3.78
N LYS A 132 -6.95 17.46 4.08
CA LYS A 132 -5.82 17.57 3.15
C LYS A 132 -5.08 16.24 2.96
N ALA A 133 -4.87 15.49 4.03
CA ALA A 133 -4.27 14.15 3.93
C ALA A 133 -5.15 13.23 3.09
N HIS A 134 -6.43 13.15 3.44
CA HIS A 134 -7.43 12.36 2.75
C HIS A 134 -7.50 12.71 1.26
N ASN A 135 -7.66 14.00 0.92
CA ASN A 135 -7.76 14.45 -0.47
C ASN A 135 -6.48 14.17 -1.27
N PHE A 136 -5.30 14.35 -0.68
CA PHE A 136 -4.04 14.01 -1.34
C PHE A 136 -3.96 12.51 -1.66
N ILE A 137 -4.29 11.66 -0.70
CA ILE A 137 -4.29 10.20 -0.88
C ILE A 137 -5.29 9.79 -1.97
N HIS A 138 -6.52 10.31 -1.91
CA HIS A 138 -7.56 9.97 -2.89
C HIS A 138 -7.25 10.48 -4.30
N GLN A 139 -6.59 11.64 -4.45
CA GLN A 139 -6.06 12.07 -5.75
C GLN A 139 -5.05 11.07 -6.36
N LEU A 140 -4.31 10.32 -5.53
CA LEU A 140 -3.40 9.28 -6.01
C LEU A 140 -4.15 7.97 -6.30
N ILE A 141 -5.18 7.63 -5.52
CA ILE A 141 -6.08 6.50 -5.80
C ILE A 141 -6.78 6.71 -7.15
N ASP A 142 -7.29 7.91 -7.42
CA ASP A 142 -8.01 8.25 -8.66
C ASP A 142 -7.13 8.18 -9.92
N LYS A 143 -5.80 8.25 -9.76
CA LYS A 143 -4.85 8.00 -10.87
C LYS A 143 -4.78 6.53 -11.26
N LYS A 144 -5.29 5.63 -10.43
CA LYS A 144 -5.31 4.17 -10.55
C LYS A 144 -3.92 3.52 -10.51
N GLU A 145 -3.00 3.98 -11.35
CA GLU A 145 -1.60 3.55 -11.39
C GLU A 145 -0.67 4.76 -11.54
N ILE A 146 0.49 4.67 -10.91
CA ILE A 146 1.54 5.69 -10.91
C ILE A 146 2.88 4.99 -11.13
N PRO A 147 3.80 5.57 -11.94
CA PRO A 147 5.14 5.02 -12.11
C PRO A 147 5.81 4.77 -10.75
N TYR A 148 6.25 3.54 -10.52
CA TYR A 148 6.88 3.16 -9.26
C TYR A 148 8.39 3.35 -9.39
N GLY A 149 9.03 4.02 -8.44
CA GLY A 149 10.49 4.07 -8.44
C GLY A 149 11.13 4.93 -7.37
N VAL A 150 12.43 4.72 -7.18
CA VAL A 150 13.31 5.43 -6.26
C VAL A 150 13.66 6.80 -6.81
N PHE A 151 13.95 6.93 -8.11
CA PHE A 151 14.37 8.19 -8.74
C PHE A 151 13.50 8.60 -9.94
N ILE A 152 12.38 7.92 -10.16
CA ILE A 152 11.47 8.24 -11.27
C ILE A 152 10.80 9.57 -11.06
N LYS A 153 10.91 10.44 -12.08
CA LYS A 153 10.21 11.72 -12.17
C LYS A 153 8.71 11.47 -12.32
N ASN A 154 7.89 12.22 -11.57
CA ASN A 154 6.43 12.02 -11.49
C ASN A 154 6.01 10.63 -11.01
N GLY A 155 6.95 9.81 -10.52
CA GLY A 155 6.68 8.53 -9.90
C GLY A 155 6.63 8.65 -8.38
N THR A 156 6.31 7.55 -7.72
CA THR A 156 6.37 7.45 -6.25
C THR A 156 6.77 6.04 -5.82
N ASN A 157 6.91 5.85 -4.52
CA ASN A 157 7.16 4.57 -3.87
C ASN A 157 6.54 4.63 -2.46
N CYS A 158 6.57 3.53 -1.71
CA CYS A 158 5.97 3.45 -0.37
C CYS A 158 6.43 4.61 0.54
N ALA A 159 7.73 4.88 0.60
CA ALA A 159 8.29 5.91 1.47
C ALA A 159 7.95 7.33 0.97
N ARG A 160 8.02 7.58 -0.33
CA ARG A 160 7.65 8.88 -0.91
C ARG A 160 6.18 9.19 -0.74
N PHE A 161 5.29 8.20 -0.92
CA PHE A 161 3.86 8.33 -0.67
C PHE A 161 3.56 8.83 0.75
N VAL A 162 4.16 8.19 1.76
CA VAL A 162 3.98 8.59 3.17
C VAL A 162 4.55 9.99 3.43
N ALA A 163 5.75 10.27 2.92
CA ALA A 163 6.40 11.58 3.06
C ALA A 163 5.57 12.71 2.44
N ASP A 164 5.07 12.52 1.22
CA ASP A 164 4.30 13.53 0.50
C ASP A 164 2.91 13.75 1.13
N THR A 165 2.30 12.69 1.68
CA THR A 165 1.06 12.80 2.48
C THR A 165 1.28 13.68 3.71
N ILE A 166 2.39 13.50 4.43
CA ILE A 166 2.76 14.36 5.58
C ILE A 166 3.01 15.79 5.11
N ILE A 167 3.75 16.00 4.01
CA ILE A 167 4.02 17.33 3.46
C ILE A 167 2.72 18.05 3.07
N ALA A 168 1.75 17.35 2.46
CA ALA A 168 0.51 17.92 1.98
C ALA A 168 -0.45 18.34 3.10
N SER A 169 -0.40 17.66 4.25
CA SER A 169 -1.39 17.79 5.33
C SER A 169 -0.87 18.48 6.59
N SER A 170 0.44 18.45 6.85
CA SER A 170 1.03 18.97 8.07
C SER A 170 0.85 20.48 8.23
N VAL A 171 0.35 20.88 9.40
CA VAL A 171 0.36 22.30 9.81
C VAL A 171 1.69 22.70 10.46
N ASN A 172 2.52 21.72 10.85
CA ASN A 172 3.86 21.93 11.38
C ASN A 172 4.86 22.29 10.29
N ARG A 173 5.11 23.59 10.12
CA ARG A 173 6.04 24.11 9.10
C ARG A 173 7.49 23.62 9.27
N LYS A 174 7.92 23.27 10.49
CA LYS A 174 9.29 22.77 10.73
C LYS A 174 9.43 21.36 10.15
N ILE A 175 8.48 20.47 10.45
CA ILE A 175 8.43 19.11 9.88
C ILE A 175 8.33 19.18 8.34
N VAL A 176 7.46 20.02 7.79
CA VAL A 176 7.33 20.20 6.32
C VAL A 176 8.67 20.60 5.69
N LYS A 177 9.38 21.57 6.27
CA LYS A 177 10.72 21.98 5.79
C LYS A 177 11.74 20.85 5.89
N GLN A 178 11.71 20.08 6.97
CA GLN A 178 12.60 18.94 7.19
C GLN A 178 12.40 17.85 6.13
N PHE A 179 11.16 17.48 5.85
CA PHE A 179 10.84 16.54 4.77
C PHE A 179 11.30 17.07 3.41
N LYS A 180 10.92 18.30 3.04
CA LYS A 180 11.32 18.91 1.76
C LYS A 180 12.84 18.98 1.59
N LYS A 181 13.60 19.33 2.64
CA LYS A 181 15.07 19.34 2.60
C LYS A 181 15.64 17.93 2.43
N SER A 182 15.03 16.94 3.08
CA SER A 182 15.53 15.56 3.01
C SER A 182 15.12 14.82 1.72
N ASN A 183 14.09 15.32 1.03
CA ASN A 183 13.65 14.84 -0.28
C ASN A 183 14.59 15.25 -1.43
N LEU A 184 15.73 15.89 -1.14
CA LEU A 184 16.82 16.06 -2.11
C LEU A 184 17.40 14.69 -2.54
N LEU A 185 17.25 13.65 -1.70
CA LEU A 185 17.31 12.23 -2.07
C LEU A 185 15.91 11.62 -1.95
N THR A 186 15.72 10.35 -2.34
CA THR A 186 14.44 9.69 -2.07
C THR A 186 14.17 9.54 -0.56
N PRO A 187 12.93 9.72 -0.08
CA PRO A 187 12.55 9.34 1.28
C PRO A 187 12.82 7.86 1.56
N SER A 188 13.02 7.52 2.83
CA SER A 188 13.14 6.14 3.31
C SER A 188 12.10 5.85 4.40
N PRO A 189 11.62 4.59 4.54
CA PRO A 189 10.64 4.22 5.56
C PRO A 189 11.00 4.69 6.98
N ILE A 190 12.20 4.35 7.46
CA ILE A 190 12.65 4.78 8.80
C ILE A 190 12.84 6.30 8.89
N GLY A 191 13.23 6.93 7.77
CA GLY A 191 13.37 8.38 7.71
C GLY A 191 12.06 9.11 7.93
N ASN A 192 10.93 8.56 7.44
CA ASN A 192 9.60 9.12 7.68
C ASN A 192 9.25 9.07 9.16
N VAL A 193 9.49 7.94 9.82
CA VAL A 193 9.20 7.76 11.25
C VAL A 193 10.04 8.71 12.12
N ILE A 194 11.34 8.81 11.86
CA ILE A 194 12.23 9.67 12.65
C ILE A 194 11.89 11.16 12.48
N LYS A 195 11.55 11.59 11.26
CA LYS A 195 11.35 13.02 10.94
C LYS A 195 9.91 13.49 11.12
N GLY A 196 8.94 12.59 11.04
CA GLY A 196 7.51 12.92 11.07
C GLY A 196 6.90 12.98 12.45
N SER A 197 7.60 12.51 13.49
CA SER A 197 7.09 12.52 14.85
C SER A 197 6.91 13.95 15.40
N THR A 198 5.74 14.26 15.97
CA THR A 198 5.47 15.53 16.68
C THR A 198 5.91 15.53 18.13
N ASN A 199 5.88 14.36 18.78
CA ASN A 199 6.23 14.21 20.20
C ASN A 199 7.60 13.55 20.44
N ASN A 200 8.34 13.25 19.36
CA ASN A 200 9.64 12.57 19.36
C ASN A 200 9.64 11.14 19.95
N ASN A 201 8.47 10.60 20.27
CA ASN A 201 8.29 9.21 20.66
C ASN A 201 8.25 8.34 19.41
N ILE A 202 9.04 7.27 19.45
CA ILE A 202 9.12 6.26 18.40
C ILE A 202 9.09 4.91 19.10
N TYR A 203 8.30 4.00 18.56
CA TYR A 203 8.08 2.67 19.12
C TYR A 203 8.57 1.62 18.15
N THR A 204 9.02 0.48 18.69
CA THR A 204 9.25 -0.74 17.94
C THR A 204 8.37 -1.85 18.48
N ILE A 205 7.72 -2.54 17.56
CA ILE A 205 6.84 -3.67 17.82
C ILE A 205 7.42 -4.86 17.07
N TYR A 206 7.64 -5.95 17.80
CA TYR A 206 8.12 -7.19 17.24
C TYR A 206 7.76 -8.36 18.15
N ASN A 207 7.17 -9.40 17.59
CA ASN A 207 6.65 -10.55 18.32
C ASN A 207 5.76 -10.10 19.48
N GLN A 208 4.84 -9.17 19.19
CA GLN A 208 3.90 -8.61 20.16
C GLN A 208 4.51 -7.89 21.37
N LYS A 209 5.79 -7.50 21.27
CA LYS A 209 6.46 -6.68 22.29
C LYS A 209 6.51 -5.23 21.87
N PHE A 210 5.88 -4.38 22.65
CA PHE A 210 5.90 -2.92 22.48
C PHE A 210 7.05 -2.31 23.28
N ASN A 211 8.01 -1.68 22.62
CA ASN A 211 9.17 -1.04 23.26
C ASN A 211 9.47 0.35 22.68
N ASP A 212 10.18 1.18 23.44
CA ASP A 212 10.74 2.42 22.92
C ASP A 212 11.86 2.13 21.91
N TYR A 213 11.77 2.75 20.75
CA TYR A 213 12.82 2.72 19.75
C TYR A 213 13.75 3.92 19.93
N LYS A 214 15.02 3.67 20.22
CA LYS A 214 16.00 4.72 20.61
C LYS A 214 16.86 5.24 19.47
N ASN A 215 16.98 4.52 18.35
CA ASN A 215 17.79 4.98 17.23
C ASN A 215 17.15 6.20 16.56
N ARG A 216 17.96 7.19 16.20
CA ARG A 216 17.57 8.43 15.51
C ARG A 216 18.41 8.69 14.25
N SER A 217 19.29 7.75 13.90
CA SER A 217 20.14 7.83 12.72
C SER A 217 19.66 6.84 11.66
N ILE A 218 19.22 7.40 10.52
CA ILE A 218 18.84 6.63 9.32
C ILE A 218 20.04 5.81 8.83
N VAL A 219 21.23 6.42 8.84
CA VAL A 219 22.46 5.74 8.43
C VAL A 219 22.76 4.58 9.36
N LYS A 220 22.62 4.75 10.67
CA LYS A 220 22.82 3.67 11.64
C LYS A 220 21.85 2.52 11.39
N GLU A 221 20.58 2.80 11.10
CA GLU A 221 19.59 1.76 10.81
C GLU A 221 19.97 0.94 9.58
N TYR A 222 20.26 1.60 8.46
CA TYR A 222 20.60 0.88 7.23
C TYR A 222 22.01 0.27 7.23
N SER A 223 22.96 0.85 7.97
CA SER A 223 24.31 0.28 8.08
C SER A 223 24.32 -1.13 8.66
N ALA A 224 23.35 -1.46 9.52
CA ALA A 224 23.22 -2.79 10.11
C ALA A 224 22.90 -3.89 9.07
N PHE A 225 22.37 -3.50 7.91
CA PHE A 225 21.88 -4.41 6.88
C PHE A 225 22.51 -4.17 5.50
N PHE A 226 23.39 -3.18 5.40
CA PHE A 226 23.96 -2.71 4.13
C PHE A 226 24.72 -3.81 3.37
N LEU A 227 25.31 -4.76 4.10
CA LEU A 227 26.07 -5.88 3.55
C LEU A 227 25.26 -7.18 3.44
N ASN A 228 23.96 -7.15 3.77
CA ASN A 228 23.11 -8.33 3.62
C ASN A 228 22.98 -8.68 2.14
N LYS A 229 23.32 -9.92 1.82
CA LYS A 229 23.15 -10.49 0.48
C LYS A 229 21.97 -11.45 0.49
N PHE A 230 21.17 -11.38 -0.56
CA PHE A 230 20.00 -12.23 -0.75
C PHE A 230 20.25 -13.11 -1.97
N GLU A 231 20.28 -14.42 -1.77
CA GLU A 231 20.44 -15.40 -2.84
C GLU A 231 19.09 -15.92 -3.31
N GLY A 232 19.02 -16.34 -4.58
CA GLY A 232 17.83 -16.93 -5.18
C GLY A 232 17.18 -16.06 -6.25
N GLU A 233 16.42 -16.75 -7.11
CA GLU A 233 15.53 -16.12 -8.09
C GLU A 233 14.21 -15.74 -7.41
N PRO A 234 13.54 -14.66 -7.88
CA PRO A 234 12.28 -14.24 -7.30
C PRO A 234 11.21 -15.31 -7.57
N ASN A 235 10.48 -15.69 -6.52
CA ASN A 235 9.27 -16.49 -6.71
C ASN A 235 8.17 -15.59 -7.28
N LEU A 236 7.72 -15.89 -8.50
CA LEU A 236 6.64 -15.15 -9.17
C LEU A 236 5.25 -15.74 -8.89
N ILE A 237 5.20 -16.93 -8.30
CA ILE A 237 3.94 -17.64 -8.03
C ILE A 237 3.23 -16.99 -6.85
N GLY A 238 1.98 -16.59 -7.07
CA GLY A 238 1.15 -15.85 -6.12
C GLY A 238 1.28 -14.33 -6.23
N THR A 239 2.18 -13.82 -7.07
CA THR A 239 2.35 -12.39 -7.34
C THR A 239 2.06 -12.11 -8.80
N GLU A 240 3.04 -12.26 -9.69
CA GLU A 240 2.85 -12.03 -11.12
C GLU A 240 2.17 -13.21 -11.83
N LEU A 241 2.40 -14.43 -11.36
CA LEU A 241 1.82 -15.65 -11.91
C LEU A 241 0.87 -16.30 -10.90
N PRO A 242 -0.23 -16.93 -11.35
CA PRO A 242 -1.15 -17.61 -10.44
C PRO A 242 -0.52 -18.85 -9.84
N ASN A 243 -0.90 -19.17 -8.59
CA ASN A 243 -0.60 -20.46 -7.98
C ASN A 243 -1.62 -21.53 -8.40
N LYS A 244 -1.52 -21.99 -9.66
CA LYS A 244 -2.44 -23.00 -10.22
C LYS A 244 -2.47 -24.33 -9.46
N LYS A 245 -1.43 -24.66 -8.69
CA LYS A 245 -1.40 -25.86 -7.84
C LYS A 245 -2.31 -25.71 -6.62
N ALA A 246 -2.39 -24.51 -6.05
CA ALA A 246 -3.28 -24.24 -4.93
C ALA A 246 -4.72 -24.00 -5.40
N PHE A 247 -4.88 -23.20 -6.47
CA PHE A 247 -6.17 -22.85 -7.00
C PHE A 247 -6.08 -22.36 -8.45
N GLU A 248 -6.97 -22.87 -9.29
CA GLU A 248 -7.19 -22.38 -10.65
C GLU A 248 -8.67 -22.05 -10.81
N LEU A 249 -8.96 -20.82 -11.23
CA LEU A 249 -10.32 -20.34 -11.38
C LEU A 249 -10.76 -20.50 -12.83
N GLU A 250 -11.68 -21.44 -13.07
CA GLU A 250 -12.30 -21.60 -14.39
C GLU A 250 -13.04 -20.33 -14.79
N ASN A 251 -12.81 -19.87 -16.03
CA ASN A 251 -13.32 -18.61 -16.58
C ASN A 251 -12.94 -17.37 -15.74
N GLY A 252 -11.89 -17.47 -14.93
CA GLY A 252 -11.30 -16.36 -14.19
C GLY A 252 -10.10 -15.76 -14.91
N THR A 253 -9.79 -14.50 -14.61
CA THR A 253 -8.55 -13.84 -15.05
C THR A 253 -7.63 -13.59 -13.86
N TRP A 254 -6.39 -14.04 -13.95
CA TRP A 254 -5.35 -13.68 -12.98
C TRP A 254 -4.78 -12.31 -13.34
N LEU A 255 -4.88 -11.35 -12.42
CA LEU A 255 -4.19 -10.09 -12.52
C LEU A 255 -3.04 -10.07 -11.52
N GLY A 256 -1.82 -10.09 -12.05
CA GLY A 256 -0.60 -10.11 -11.27
C GLY A 256 0.00 -8.73 -11.01
N GLY A 257 0.91 -8.65 -10.06
CA GLY A 257 1.72 -7.48 -9.73
C GLY A 257 2.92 -7.92 -8.89
N ILE A 258 4.00 -7.15 -8.86
CA ILE A 258 5.23 -7.55 -8.14
C ILE A 258 4.98 -7.76 -6.64
N GLY A 259 4.05 -7.01 -6.04
CA GLY A 259 3.70 -7.11 -4.63
C GLY A 259 2.58 -8.10 -4.31
N SER A 260 1.66 -8.33 -5.25
CA SER A 260 0.52 -9.25 -5.07
C SER A 260 -0.18 -9.50 -6.39
N GLY A 261 -0.92 -10.62 -6.45
CA GLY A 261 -1.86 -10.93 -7.54
C GLY A 261 -3.17 -11.51 -6.99
N ALA A 262 -4.22 -11.45 -7.81
CA ALA A 262 -5.52 -12.04 -7.47
C ALA A 262 -6.26 -12.51 -8.73
N TRP A 263 -7.18 -13.44 -8.53
CA TRP A 263 -8.14 -13.84 -9.55
C TRP A 263 -9.37 -12.96 -9.51
N PHE A 264 -9.89 -12.60 -10.68
CA PHE A 264 -11.16 -11.92 -10.85
C PHE A 264 -12.08 -12.72 -11.75
N LYS A 265 -13.38 -12.69 -11.45
CA LYS A 265 -14.41 -13.40 -12.20
C LYS A 265 -15.72 -12.64 -12.19
N ILE A 266 -16.41 -12.64 -13.33
CA ILE A 266 -17.83 -12.30 -13.41
C ILE A 266 -18.61 -13.58 -13.12
N GLU A 267 -19.36 -13.60 -12.02
CA GLU A 267 -20.10 -14.80 -11.59
C GLU A 267 -21.38 -14.96 -12.40
N GLU A 268 -22.16 -13.89 -12.52
CA GLU A 268 -23.45 -13.88 -13.17
C GLU A 268 -23.90 -12.47 -13.54
N GLN A 269 -24.85 -12.38 -14.46
CA GLN A 269 -25.56 -11.14 -14.76
C GLN A 269 -26.81 -11.03 -13.88
N ILE A 270 -26.87 -9.99 -13.05
CA ILE A 270 -27.98 -9.73 -12.12
C ILE A 270 -29.11 -8.93 -12.79
N LYS A 271 -28.74 -7.96 -13.64
CA LYS A 271 -29.65 -7.13 -14.43
C LYS A 271 -29.01 -6.82 -15.79
N THR A 272 -29.75 -6.18 -16.69
CA THR A 272 -29.27 -5.80 -18.03
C THR A 272 -27.87 -5.18 -18.02
N GLU A 273 -27.58 -4.28 -17.08
CA GLU A 273 -26.30 -3.57 -16.98
C GLU A 273 -25.52 -3.91 -15.70
N THR A 274 -25.96 -4.91 -14.93
CA THR A 274 -25.37 -5.21 -13.61
C THR A 274 -24.86 -6.64 -13.56
N TYR A 275 -23.61 -6.80 -13.15
CA TYR A 275 -22.91 -8.07 -13.05
C TYR A 275 -22.37 -8.27 -11.64
N LYS A 276 -22.42 -9.50 -11.15
CA LYS A 276 -21.76 -9.87 -9.90
C LYS A 276 -20.29 -10.19 -10.20
N VAL A 277 -19.38 -9.51 -9.54
CA VAL A 277 -17.93 -9.67 -9.71
C VAL A 277 -17.32 -10.11 -8.38
N SER A 278 -16.47 -11.14 -8.45
CA SER A 278 -15.73 -11.67 -7.31
C SER A 278 -14.24 -11.49 -7.48
N ARG A 279 -13.54 -11.34 -6.35
CA ARG A 279 -12.09 -11.48 -6.23
C ARG A 279 -11.76 -12.70 -5.39
N TYR A 280 -10.75 -13.46 -5.83
CA TYR A 280 -10.20 -14.57 -5.08
C TYR A 280 -8.70 -14.38 -4.88
N ASN A 281 -8.22 -14.64 -3.68
CA ASN A 281 -6.80 -14.53 -3.36
C ASN A 281 -5.98 -15.72 -3.95
N THR A 282 -4.68 -15.74 -3.65
CA THR A 282 -3.72 -16.75 -4.12
C THR A 282 -4.07 -18.19 -3.71
N GLN A 283 -4.89 -18.37 -2.69
CA GLN A 283 -5.34 -19.67 -2.16
C GLN A 283 -6.75 -20.05 -2.60
N GLY A 284 -7.39 -19.24 -3.45
CA GLY A 284 -8.77 -19.47 -3.89
C GLY A 284 -9.84 -19.09 -2.88
N ILE A 285 -9.49 -18.33 -1.84
CA ILE A 285 -10.49 -17.79 -0.91
C ILE A 285 -11.13 -16.57 -1.59
N LYS A 286 -12.46 -16.61 -1.74
CA LYS A 286 -13.24 -15.46 -2.19
C LYS A 286 -13.23 -14.39 -1.09
N ASP A 287 -12.44 -13.34 -1.30
CA ASP A 287 -12.24 -12.27 -0.31
C ASP A 287 -13.05 -11.01 -0.61
N PHE A 288 -13.68 -10.96 -1.78
CA PHE A 288 -14.60 -9.89 -2.16
C PHE A 288 -15.64 -10.38 -3.19
N GLU A 289 -16.86 -9.87 -3.07
CA GLU A 289 -17.94 -10.04 -4.04
C GLU A 289 -18.86 -8.80 -3.97
N ALA A 290 -19.17 -8.20 -5.12
CA ALA A 290 -20.13 -7.11 -5.22
C ALA A 290 -20.80 -7.07 -6.58
N ASN A 291 -21.87 -6.28 -6.68
CA ASN A 291 -22.51 -5.94 -7.94
C ASN A 291 -21.80 -4.75 -8.58
N PHE A 292 -21.60 -4.82 -9.89
CA PHE A 292 -21.00 -3.76 -10.69
C PHE A 292 -21.89 -3.40 -11.86
N THR A 293 -22.01 -2.11 -12.15
CA THR A 293 -22.71 -1.57 -13.31
C THR A 293 -21.72 -1.34 -14.45
N ILE A 294 -22.03 -1.84 -15.64
CA ILE A 294 -21.21 -1.68 -16.85
C ILE A 294 -21.48 -0.35 -17.57
N ASP A 295 -20.46 0.22 -18.19
CA ASP A 295 -20.53 1.51 -18.90
C ASP A 295 -21.12 1.43 -20.32
N LYS A 296 -21.19 0.23 -20.91
CA LYS A 296 -21.54 0.02 -22.31
C LYS A 296 -22.36 -1.26 -22.51
N THR A 297 -23.18 -1.25 -23.55
CA THR A 297 -23.96 -2.41 -24.01
C THR A 297 -23.12 -3.38 -24.87
N CYS A 298 -23.71 -4.53 -25.20
CA CYS A 298 -23.15 -5.61 -26.01
C CYS A 298 -22.04 -6.45 -25.35
N PHE A 299 -21.88 -6.34 -24.03
CA PHE A 299 -21.07 -7.27 -23.26
C PHE A 299 -21.85 -8.56 -22.98
N ASN A 300 -21.22 -9.71 -23.21
CA ASN A 300 -21.78 -11.02 -22.85
C ASN A 300 -20.79 -11.78 -21.96
N HIS A 301 -21.09 -11.85 -20.66
CA HIS A 301 -20.25 -12.54 -19.67
C HIS A 301 -20.09 -14.05 -19.91
N GLN A 302 -20.95 -14.68 -20.73
CA GLN A 302 -20.85 -16.10 -21.06
C GLN A 302 -19.79 -16.38 -22.15
N ASN A 303 -19.41 -15.36 -22.92
CA ASN A 303 -18.35 -15.47 -23.92
C ASN A 303 -16.99 -15.20 -23.28
N GLU A 304 -15.91 -15.61 -23.94
CA GLU A 304 -14.54 -15.31 -23.51
C GLU A 304 -14.35 -13.81 -23.27
N HIS A 305 -13.75 -13.48 -22.14
CA HIS A 305 -13.43 -12.13 -21.72
C HIS A 305 -12.24 -12.19 -20.74
N GLN A 306 -11.53 -11.07 -20.62
CA GLN A 306 -10.38 -10.98 -19.73
C GLN A 306 -10.45 -9.69 -18.93
N PHE A 307 -10.22 -9.78 -17.63
CA PHE A 307 -9.98 -8.59 -16.83
C PHE A 307 -8.64 -7.96 -17.22
N LEU A 308 -8.57 -6.64 -17.13
CA LEU A 308 -7.36 -5.87 -17.37
C LEU A 308 -6.96 -5.11 -16.10
N HIS A 309 -5.68 -4.82 -15.97
CA HIS A 309 -5.21 -3.81 -15.02
C HIS A 309 -5.80 -2.42 -15.35
N PRO A 310 -6.02 -1.55 -14.36
CA PRO A 310 -5.89 -1.77 -12.91
C PRO A 310 -7.22 -2.11 -12.21
N THR A 311 -7.89 -3.18 -12.62
CA THR A 311 -9.06 -3.71 -11.90
C THR A 311 -8.78 -3.88 -10.39
N ASN A 312 -9.75 -3.49 -9.57
CA ASN A 312 -9.76 -3.59 -8.11
C ASN A 312 -11.19 -3.82 -7.60
N CYS A 313 -11.42 -3.75 -6.28
CA CYS A 313 -12.74 -4.01 -5.69
C CYS A 313 -13.77 -2.86 -5.85
N LYS A 314 -13.37 -1.71 -6.41
CA LYS A 314 -14.27 -0.58 -6.70
C LYS A 314 -14.57 -0.44 -8.20
N GLU A 315 -13.60 -0.76 -9.05
CA GLU A 315 -13.71 -0.69 -10.50
C GLU A 315 -13.09 -1.93 -11.16
N ALA A 316 -13.80 -2.51 -12.11
CA ALA A 316 -13.30 -3.59 -12.96
C ALA A 316 -13.23 -3.15 -14.43
N ILE A 317 -12.19 -3.58 -15.12
CA ILE A 317 -11.95 -3.29 -16.53
C ILE A 317 -11.88 -4.61 -17.25
N VAL A 318 -12.73 -4.80 -18.25
CA VAL A 318 -12.88 -6.08 -18.95
C VAL A 318 -12.74 -5.85 -20.45
N ASN A 319 -11.92 -6.67 -21.10
CA ASN A 319 -11.81 -6.73 -22.55
C ASN A 319 -12.58 -7.94 -23.09
N GLN A 320 -13.42 -7.69 -24.10
CA GLN A 320 -14.08 -8.73 -24.88
C GLN A 320 -14.15 -8.27 -26.34
N ASN A 321 -13.67 -9.11 -27.28
CA ASN A 321 -13.68 -8.83 -28.72
C ASN A 321 -13.06 -7.46 -29.08
N ASN A 322 -11.89 -7.14 -28.52
CA ASN A 322 -11.17 -5.86 -28.68
C ASN A 322 -11.96 -4.62 -28.23
N LYS A 323 -13.02 -4.80 -27.42
CA LYS A 323 -13.76 -3.72 -26.79
C LYS A 323 -13.54 -3.76 -25.28
N VAL A 324 -13.17 -2.61 -24.73
CA VAL A 324 -12.98 -2.42 -23.29
C VAL A 324 -14.28 -1.89 -22.66
N TYR A 325 -14.69 -2.56 -21.61
CA TYR A 325 -15.83 -2.27 -20.76
C TYR A 325 -15.33 -1.87 -19.38
N ASN A 326 -15.88 -0.79 -18.83
CA ASN A 326 -15.61 -0.37 -17.46
C ASN A 326 -16.83 -0.70 -16.61
N LEU A 327 -16.57 -1.33 -15.48
CA LEU A 327 -17.55 -1.74 -14.51
C LEU A 327 -17.26 -0.98 -13.22
N GLN A 328 -18.24 -0.30 -12.67
CA GLN A 328 -18.13 0.40 -11.38
C GLN A 328 -19.00 -0.30 -10.35
N ILE A 329 -18.51 -0.42 -9.12
CA ILE A 329 -19.32 -0.98 -8.03
C ILE A 329 -20.66 -0.24 -7.94
N SER A 330 -21.76 -0.97 -7.96
CA SER A 330 -23.08 -0.38 -7.79
C SER A 330 -23.24 0.02 -6.33
N ASP A 331 -23.59 1.28 -6.07
CA ASP A 331 -23.92 1.73 -4.71
C ASP A 331 -25.03 0.84 -4.13
N LYS A 332 -24.85 0.42 -2.87
CA LYS A 332 -25.80 -0.43 -2.15
C LYS A 332 -27.10 0.27 -1.81
#